data_AF-A0A2H9T483-F1
#
_entry.id   AF-A0A2H9T483-F1
#
_cell.length_a   1.000
_cell.length_b   1.000
_cell.length_c   1.000
_cell.angle_alpha   90.00
_cell.angle_beta   90.00
_cell.angle_gamma   90.00
#
_symmetry.space_group_name_H-M   'P 1'
#
loop_
_entity.id
_entity.type
_entity.pdbx_description
1 polymer ?
#
loop_
_entity_poly.entity_id
_entity_poly.type
_entity_poly.pdbx_seq_one_letter_code
_entity_poly.pdbx_strand_id
1 'polypeptide(L)'
;MDQVADSLIWYCQNEANIPVPSLIVSSGQGLQAKWLIEGTIPRQALPRWNACQRRIVDALDYFGADPMAKDASRVLRLVNTVNSKNGAVCYVAHVEQNKQGDPVRYDFEWLCEQLLPVARWDIEDQKAKRKAARLQMVSSSRSGRVGLQGNKLAWDRLEDLRKLVQLRGGVPEGERMLNLFWRLNFLLLSGATNARQMYHEAAALAKEINPDWNYRTAELSTLYHKAKAYNAGEKIEFNGKKYPALYTPRNDTLINAFRITDDEQVQLQTIVSKDESRRRDKERKLEQRRASGMQSRAEYKLTAKKRRLHAVQLKSQGFKYEYIAERLKISVDTVKSYFRKKV
;
A
#
# COMPACT_ATOMS: atom_id res chain seq x y z
N MET A 1 -24.54 -17.38 12.64
CA MET A 1 -23.40 -17.66 11.73
C MET A 1 -23.89 -18.20 10.40
N ASP A 2 -24.85 -19.12 10.41
CA ASP A 2 -25.38 -19.73 9.19
C ASP A 2 -26.02 -18.70 8.25
N GLN A 3 -26.86 -17.79 8.77
CA GLN A 3 -27.39 -16.67 7.99
C GLN A 3 -26.31 -15.78 7.34
N VAL A 4 -25.16 -15.61 8.00
CA VAL A 4 -24.02 -14.85 7.44
C VAL A 4 -23.31 -15.66 6.37
N ALA A 5 -23.24 -16.99 6.52
CA ALA A 5 -22.73 -17.89 5.49
C ALA A 5 -23.61 -17.87 4.23
N ASP A 6 -24.94 -17.92 4.40
CA ASP A 6 -25.91 -17.80 3.30
C ASP A 6 -25.79 -16.45 2.58
N SER A 7 -25.68 -15.36 3.35
CA SER A 7 -25.47 -14.01 2.80
C SER A 7 -24.16 -13.90 2.03
N LEU A 8 -23.10 -14.53 2.53
CA LEU A 8 -21.79 -14.56 1.86
C LEU A 8 -21.88 -15.31 0.54
N ILE A 9 -22.55 -16.47 0.49
CA ILE A 9 -22.74 -17.24 -0.74
C ILE A 9 -23.51 -16.43 -1.77
N TRP A 10 -24.63 -15.84 -1.35
CA TRP A 10 -25.44 -14.99 -2.21
C TRP A 10 -24.61 -13.82 -2.77
N TYR A 11 -23.83 -13.16 -1.92
CA TYR A 11 -22.96 -12.05 -2.35
C TYR A 11 -21.87 -12.50 -3.33
N CYS A 12 -21.25 -13.66 -3.12
CA CYS A 12 -20.28 -14.23 -4.06
C CYS A 12 -20.89 -14.41 -5.45
N GLN A 13 -22.10 -14.98 -5.53
CA GLN A 13 -22.79 -15.29 -6.78
C GLN A 13 -23.32 -14.05 -7.52
N ASN A 14 -23.89 -13.10 -6.78
CA ASN A 14 -24.71 -12.04 -7.38
C ASN A 14 -24.00 -10.69 -7.46
N GLU A 15 -23.04 -10.41 -6.56
CA GLU A 15 -22.48 -9.06 -6.40
C GLU A 15 -20.97 -9.03 -6.62
N ALA A 16 -20.21 -9.85 -5.89
CA ALA A 16 -18.74 -9.81 -5.94
C ALA A 16 -18.14 -10.42 -7.21
N ASN A 17 -18.95 -11.18 -7.96
CA ASN A 17 -18.55 -11.96 -9.13
C ASN A 17 -17.26 -12.76 -8.84
N ILE A 18 -17.29 -13.54 -7.76
CA ILE A 18 -16.23 -14.48 -7.40
C ILE A 18 -16.84 -15.87 -7.24
N PRO A 19 -16.10 -16.96 -7.54
CA PRO A 19 -16.61 -18.30 -7.32
C PRO A 19 -17.06 -18.51 -5.88
N VAL A 20 -18.12 -19.29 -5.66
CA VAL A 20 -18.59 -19.61 -4.32
C VAL A 20 -17.55 -20.44 -3.54
N PRO A 21 -17.41 -20.24 -2.23
CA PRO A 21 -16.52 -21.07 -1.44
C PRO A 21 -17.02 -22.52 -1.42
N SER A 22 -16.11 -23.47 -1.59
CA SER A 22 -16.38 -24.90 -1.48
C SER A 22 -16.91 -25.27 -0.08
N LEU A 23 -16.37 -24.62 0.95
CA LEU A 23 -16.69 -24.88 2.35
C LEU A 23 -16.74 -23.55 3.10
N ILE A 24 -17.70 -23.41 4.02
CA ILE A 24 -17.66 -22.36 5.03
C ILE A 24 -17.65 -23.01 6.40
N VAL A 25 -16.62 -22.74 7.19
CA VAL A 25 -16.49 -23.24 8.57
C VAL A 25 -16.70 -22.11 9.55
N SER A 26 -17.65 -22.30 10.48
CA SER A 26 -17.76 -21.44 11.65
C SER A 26 -16.61 -21.75 12.61
N SER A 27 -15.79 -20.74 12.89
CA SER A 27 -14.66 -20.85 13.82
C SER A 27 -15.05 -20.53 15.27
N GLY A 28 -16.33 -20.26 15.53
CA GLY A 28 -16.85 -19.79 16.81
C GLY A 28 -16.74 -18.28 17.04
N GLN A 29 -15.94 -17.54 16.26
CA GLN A 29 -15.85 -16.05 16.31
C GLN A 29 -15.93 -15.40 14.92
N GLY A 30 -16.06 -16.20 13.87
CA GLY A 30 -16.09 -15.74 12.48
C GLY A 30 -16.20 -16.92 11.54
N LEU A 31 -16.27 -16.64 10.24
CA LEU A 31 -16.35 -17.64 9.19
C LEU A 31 -14.98 -17.84 8.51
N GLN A 32 -14.69 -19.09 8.14
CA GLN A 32 -13.56 -19.46 7.29
C GLN A 32 -14.12 -19.97 5.97
N ALA A 33 -14.16 -19.10 4.95
CA ALA A 33 -14.50 -19.48 3.59
C ALA A 33 -13.29 -20.15 2.92
N LYS A 34 -13.49 -21.32 2.31
CA LYS A 34 -12.43 -22.16 1.72
C LYS A 34 -12.80 -22.52 0.30
N TRP A 35 -11.88 -22.26 -0.63
CA TRP A 35 -11.93 -22.73 -2.01
C TRP A 35 -10.99 -23.92 -2.13
N LEU A 36 -11.54 -25.12 -2.31
CA LEU A 36 -10.75 -26.32 -2.54
C LEU A 36 -10.27 -26.33 -3.98
N ILE A 37 -9.03 -26.76 -4.18
CA ILE A 37 -8.39 -26.79 -5.49
C ILE A 37 -8.21 -28.25 -5.91
N GLU A 38 -8.37 -28.51 -7.21
CA GLU A 38 -8.09 -29.79 -7.81
C GLU A 38 -6.58 -29.98 -7.96
N GLY A 39 -6.06 -31.08 -7.40
CA GLY A 39 -4.63 -31.40 -7.46
C GLY A 39 -3.73 -30.46 -6.64
N THR A 40 -2.44 -30.46 -6.98
CA THR A 40 -1.41 -29.65 -6.32
C THR A 40 -1.02 -28.46 -7.17
N ILE A 41 -0.70 -27.33 -6.53
CA ILE A 41 -0.27 -26.12 -7.22
C ILE A 41 1.26 -26.06 -7.26
N PRO A 42 1.89 -25.92 -8.43
CA PRO A 42 3.34 -25.81 -8.53
C PRO A 42 3.82 -24.50 -7.89
N ARG A 43 4.98 -24.53 -7.22
CA ARG A 43 5.57 -23.38 -6.53
C ARG A 43 5.70 -22.14 -7.42
N GLN A 44 5.97 -22.33 -8.72
CA GLN A 44 6.10 -21.26 -9.71
C GLN A 44 4.80 -20.43 -9.85
N ALA A 45 3.64 -20.99 -9.51
CA ALA A 45 2.34 -20.32 -9.58
C ALA A 45 2.03 -19.45 -8.35
N LEU A 46 2.89 -19.41 -7.33
CA LEU A 46 2.70 -18.61 -6.12
C LEU A 46 2.34 -17.13 -6.38
N PRO A 47 2.93 -16.42 -7.37
CA PRO A 47 2.53 -15.04 -7.67
C PRO A 47 1.08 -14.90 -8.14
N ARG A 48 0.57 -15.89 -8.91
CA ARG A 48 -0.83 -15.92 -9.37
C ARG A 48 -1.76 -16.28 -8.23
N TRP A 49 -1.39 -17.30 -7.45
CA TRP A 49 -2.11 -17.67 -6.24
C TRP A 49 -2.27 -16.47 -5.28
N ASN A 50 -1.19 -15.71 -5.03
CA ASN A 50 -1.23 -14.47 -4.23
C ASN A 50 -2.11 -13.37 -4.86
N ALA A 51 -2.29 -13.35 -6.18
CA ALA A 51 -3.20 -12.42 -6.84
C ALA A 51 -4.65 -12.83 -6.62
N CYS A 52 -4.97 -14.13 -6.75
CA CYS A 52 -6.30 -14.67 -6.47
C CYS A 52 -6.71 -14.42 -5.01
N GLN A 53 -5.82 -14.70 -4.06
CA GLN A 53 -6.10 -14.42 -2.64
C GLN A 53 -6.35 -12.94 -2.36
N ARG A 54 -5.54 -12.05 -2.96
CA ARG A 54 -5.79 -10.61 -2.86
C ARG A 54 -7.18 -10.26 -3.37
N ARG A 55 -7.54 -10.71 -4.57
CA ARG A 55 -8.87 -10.47 -5.14
C ARG A 55 -9.99 -10.97 -4.23
N ILE A 56 -9.89 -12.18 -3.69
CA ILE A 56 -10.92 -12.76 -2.80
C ILE A 56 -11.05 -11.93 -1.52
N VAL A 57 -9.93 -11.64 -0.85
CA VAL A 57 -9.95 -10.87 0.40
C VAL A 57 -10.48 -9.45 0.17
N ASP A 58 -10.06 -8.80 -0.91
CA ASP A 58 -10.51 -7.45 -1.24
C ASP A 58 -12.00 -7.47 -1.65
N ALA A 59 -12.51 -8.53 -2.29
CA ALA A 59 -13.94 -8.70 -2.60
C ALA A 59 -14.81 -8.85 -1.34
N LEU A 60 -14.27 -9.52 -0.33
CA LEU A 60 -14.95 -9.86 0.92
C LEU A 60 -14.66 -8.84 2.04
N ASP A 61 -14.07 -7.69 1.71
CA ASP A 61 -13.80 -6.61 2.66
C ASP A 61 -15.09 -6.13 3.34
N TYR A 62 -16.20 -6.11 2.61
CA TYR A 62 -17.54 -5.80 3.13
C TYR A 62 -17.96 -6.73 4.29
N PHE A 63 -17.53 -7.99 4.27
CA PHE A 63 -17.77 -8.97 5.35
C PHE A 63 -16.69 -8.95 6.43
N GLY A 64 -15.74 -8.01 6.36
CA GLY A 64 -14.65 -7.88 7.33
C GLY A 64 -13.55 -8.93 7.16
N ALA A 65 -13.32 -9.43 5.95
CA ALA A 65 -12.24 -10.41 5.69
C ALA A 65 -10.89 -9.91 6.24
N ASP A 66 -10.05 -10.79 6.82
CA ASP A 66 -8.73 -10.38 7.31
C ASP A 66 -7.79 -10.03 6.14
N PRO A 67 -7.28 -8.78 6.03
CA PRO A 67 -6.43 -8.35 4.92
C PRO A 67 -5.12 -9.14 4.84
N MET A 68 -4.71 -9.78 5.94
CA MET A 68 -3.51 -10.60 6.01
C MET A 68 -3.76 -12.07 5.66
N ALA A 69 -5.00 -12.53 5.50
CA ALA A 69 -5.36 -13.90 5.12
C ALA A 69 -5.08 -14.22 3.64
N LYS A 70 -3.83 -14.01 3.22
CA LYS A 70 -3.35 -14.09 1.83
C LYS A 70 -2.12 -15.00 1.71
N ASP A 71 -1.75 -15.74 2.76
CA ASP A 71 -0.58 -16.60 2.82
C ASP A 71 -0.88 -18.03 2.39
N ALA A 72 0.07 -18.63 1.66
CA ALA A 72 -0.10 -19.97 1.07
C ALA A 72 -0.16 -21.10 2.12
N SER A 73 0.16 -20.78 3.37
CA SER A 73 0.25 -21.75 4.46
C SER A 73 -0.26 -21.14 5.76
N ARG A 74 -1.55 -21.31 6.04
CA ARG A 74 -2.19 -20.88 7.29
C ARG A 74 -2.67 -22.07 8.10
N VAL A 75 -2.46 -22.04 9.41
CA VAL A 75 -3.10 -22.97 10.33
C VAL A 75 -4.50 -22.44 10.65
N LEU A 76 -5.53 -23.20 10.30
CA LEU A 76 -6.93 -22.85 10.54
C LEU A 76 -7.52 -23.74 11.62
N ARG A 77 -8.53 -23.24 12.33
CA ARG A 77 -9.23 -24.00 13.38
C ARG A 77 -9.96 -25.21 12.76
N LEU A 78 -9.84 -26.38 13.40
CA LEU A 78 -10.45 -27.62 12.94
C LEU A 78 -11.94 -27.68 13.32
N VAL A 79 -12.74 -28.33 12.48
CA VAL A 79 -14.14 -28.64 12.78
C VAL A 79 -14.23 -29.58 13.98
N ASN A 80 -15.34 -29.53 14.70
CA ASN A 80 -15.61 -30.27 15.94
C ASN A 80 -14.65 -29.96 17.11
N THR A 81 -13.93 -28.84 17.04
CA THR A 81 -13.12 -28.33 18.16
C THR A 81 -13.80 -27.17 18.86
N VAL A 82 -13.49 -26.97 20.15
CA VAL A 82 -14.01 -25.88 20.96
C VAL A 82 -13.07 -24.68 20.91
N ASN A 83 -13.59 -23.49 20.60
CA ASN A 83 -12.85 -22.24 20.73
C ASN A 83 -12.75 -21.86 22.22
N SER A 84 -11.56 -22.03 22.80
CA SER A 84 -11.31 -21.77 24.23
C SER A 84 -11.57 -20.33 24.67
N LYS A 85 -11.67 -19.36 23.75
CA LYS A 85 -11.97 -17.97 24.09
C LYS A 85 -13.43 -17.74 24.48
N ASN A 86 -14.36 -18.52 23.91
CA ASN A 86 -15.79 -18.30 24.08
C ASN A 86 -16.63 -19.57 24.20
N GLY A 87 -16.01 -20.76 24.25
CA GLY A 87 -16.68 -22.04 24.38
C GLY A 87 -17.44 -22.51 23.13
N ALA A 88 -17.41 -21.76 22.03
CA ALA A 88 -18.17 -22.11 20.82
C ALA A 88 -17.54 -23.30 20.10
N VAL A 89 -18.37 -24.25 19.67
CA VAL A 89 -17.96 -25.40 18.84
C VAL A 89 -17.79 -24.94 17.40
N CYS A 90 -16.71 -25.37 16.76
CA CYS A 90 -16.46 -25.12 15.35
C CYS A 90 -17.18 -26.15 14.50
N TYR A 91 -17.93 -25.72 13.51
CA TYR A 91 -18.75 -26.60 12.68
C TYR A 91 -18.76 -26.12 11.23
N VAL A 92 -19.16 -27.01 10.31
CA VAL A 92 -19.32 -26.67 8.90
C VAL A 92 -20.66 -25.96 8.73
N ALA A 93 -20.62 -24.68 8.38
CA ALA A 93 -21.80 -23.86 8.16
C ALA A 93 -22.35 -24.01 6.73
N HIS A 94 -21.49 -24.30 5.75
CA HIS A 94 -21.90 -24.56 4.36
C HIS A 94 -20.95 -25.53 3.67
N VAL A 95 -21.48 -26.35 2.77
CA VAL A 95 -20.74 -27.15 1.79
C VAL A 95 -21.37 -26.93 0.43
N GLU A 96 -20.61 -26.39 -0.51
CA GLU A 96 -21.02 -26.35 -1.90
C GLU A 96 -20.75 -27.73 -2.52
N GLN A 97 -21.79 -28.41 -3.00
CA GLN A 97 -21.69 -29.76 -3.53
C GLN A 97 -21.63 -29.78 -5.06
N ASN A 98 -20.80 -30.64 -5.61
CA ASN A 98 -20.79 -30.94 -7.04
C ASN A 98 -21.95 -31.89 -7.39
N LYS A 99 -22.08 -32.25 -8.67
CA LYS A 99 -23.14 -33.17 -9.15
C LYS A 99 -23.09 -34.57 -8.52
N GLN A 100 -21.97 -34.96 -7.91
CA GLN A 100 -21.76 -36.24 -7.24
C GLN A 100 -22.03 -36.16 -5.72
N GLY A 101 -22.34 -34.98 -5.19
CA GLY A 101 -22.56 -34.75 -3.76
C GLY A 101 -21.28 -34.46 -2.96
N ASP A 102 -20.11 -34.46 -3.59
CA ASP A 102 -18.84 -34.12 -2.96
C ASP A 102 -18.62 -32.60 -2.91
N PRO A 103 -17.84 -32.07 -1.95
CA PRO A 103 -17.49 -30.66 -1.95
C PRO A 103 -16.84 -30.23 -3.28
N VAL A 104 -17.34 -29.15 -3.88
CA VAL A 104 -16.81 -28.59 -5.13
C VAL A 104 -15.32 -28.31 -4.98
N ARG A 105 -14.55 -28.79 -5.95
CA ARG A 105 -13.13 -28.44 -6.12
C ARG A 105 -12.98 -27.70 -7.43
N TYR A 106 -12.12 -26.69 -7.43
CA TYR A 106 -11.88 -25.83 -8.58
C TYR A 106 -10.56 -26.19 -9.23
N ASP A 107 -10.55 -26.31 -10.56
CA ASP A 107 -9.31 -26.22 -11.32
C ASP A 107 -8.65 -24.85 -11.05
N PHE A 108 -7.34 -24.86 -10.84
CA PHE A 108 -6.63 -23.64 -10.47
C PHE A 108 -6.58 -22.61 -11.61
N GLU A 109 -6.53 -23.06 -12.87
CA GLU A 109 -6.50 -22.15 -14.00
C GLU A 109 -7.87 -21.51 -14.22
N TRP A 110 -8.95 -22.30 -14.13
CA TRP A 110 -10.30 -21.77 -14.12
C TRP A 110 -10.51 -20.74 -13.00
N LEU A 111 -10.06 -21.05 -11.77
CA LEU A 111 -10.19 -20.12 -10.64
C LEU A 111 -9.43 -18.81 -10.90
N CYS A 112 -8.26 -18.87 -11.55
CA CYS A 112 -7.52 -17.68 -11.96
C CYS A 112 -8.27 -16.86 -13.00
N GLU A 113 -8.88 -17.49 -14.01
CA GLU A 113 -9.64 -16.81 -15.05
C GLU A 113 -10.86 -16.09 -14.50
N GLN A 114 -11.56 -16.69 -13.53
CA GLN A 114 -12.71 -16.07 -12.89
C GLN A 114 -12.32 -14.90 -11.97
N LEU A 115 -11.20 -14.99 -11.27
CA LEU A 115 -10.80 -13.99 -10.27
C LEU A 115 -9.97 -12.84 -10.85
N LEU A 116 -9.09 -13.13 -11.81
CA LEU A 116 -8.09 -12.17 -12.27
C LEU A 116 -8.57 -11.47 -13.54
N PRO A 117 -8.51 -10.13 -13.60
CA PRO A 117 -9.00 -9.36 -14.74
C PRO A 117 -8.14 -9.46 -16.01
N VAL A 118 -7.04 -10.22 -15.97
CA VAL A 118 -6.07 -10.28 -17.07
C VAL A 118 -5.64 -11.72 -17.27
N ALA A 119 -5.80 -12.22 -18.50
CA ALA A 119 -5.42 -13.58 -18.87
C ALA A 119 -3.90 -13.78 -18.82
N ARG A 120 -3.47 -15.04 -18.67
CA ARG A 120 -2.06 -15.42 -18.46
C ARG A 120 -1.12 -14.87 -19.54
N TRP A 121 -1.55 -14.87 -20.80
CA TRP A 121 -0.76 -14.41 -21.95
C TRP A 121 -0.51 -12.89 -21.95
N ASP A 122 -1.48 -12.10 -21.51
CA ASP A 122 -1.38 -10.63 -21.48
C ASP A 122 -0.39 -10.15 -20.40
N ILE A 123 -0.27 -10.87 -19.28
CA ILE A 123 0.70 -10.56 -18.23
C ILE A 123 2.13 -10.89 -18.68
N GLU A 124 2.31 -11.97 -19.44
CA GLU A 124 3.61 -12.36 -19.99
C GLU A 124 4.07 -11.39 -21.08
N ASP A 125 3.17 -10.96 -21.98
CA ASP A 125 3.42 -9.91 -22.97
C ASP A 125 3.74 -8.55 -22.32
N GLN A 126 2.98 -8.14 -21.29
CA GLN A 126 3.28 -6.91 -20.53
C GLN A 126 4.62 -6.99 -19.79
N LYS A 127 4.99 -8.15 -19.23
CA LYS A 127 6.30 -8.35 -18.60
C LYS A 127 7.42 -8.34 -19.63
N ALA A 128 7.23 -8.94 -20.80
CA ALA A 128 8.18 -8.90 -21.91
C ALA A 128 8.39 -7.47 -22.41
N LYS A 129 7.30 -6.72 -22.63
CA LYS A 129 7.31 -5.29 -23.00
C LYS A 129 7.97 -4.41 -21.92
N ARG A 130 7.69 -4.63 -20.63
CA ARG A 130 8.35 -3.90 -19.52
C ARG A 130 9.82 -4.25 -19.37
N LYS A 131 10.20 -5.52 -19.58
CA LYS A 131 11.60 -5.97 -19.55
C LYS A 131 12.38 -5.37 -20.71
N ALA A 132 11.81 -5.36 -21.92
CA ALA A 132 12.38 -4.70 -23.09
C ALA A 132 12.51 -3.18 -22.90
N ALA A 133 11.49 -2.51 -22.35
CA ALA A 133 11.54 -1.08 -22.04
C ALA A 133 12.56 -0.73 -20.94
N ARG A 134 12.77 -1.63 -19.97
CA ARG A 134 13.77 -1.46 -18.90
C ARG A 134 15.20 -1.71 -19.38
N LEU A 135 15.39 -2.56 -20.41
CA LEU A 135 16.68 -2.75 -21.06
C LEU A 135 17.11 -1.54 -21.89
N GLN A 136 16.17 -0.69 -22.34
CA GLN A 136 16.50 0.57 -23.04
C GLN A 136 16.85 1.74 -22.10
N MET A 137 16.54 1.66 -20.80
CA MET A 137 16.98 2.64 -19.80
C MET A 137 18.10 2.10 -18.93
N VAL A 138 19.29 1.98 -19.52
CA VAL A 138 20.55 1.89 -18.78
C VAL A 138 21.39 3.13 -19.08
N SER A 139 21.05 4.24 -18.43
CA SER A 139 22.06 5.18 -17.92
C SER A 139 21.44 6.12 -16.89
N SER A 140 21.75 5.85 -15.63
CA SER A 140 22.22 6.85 -14.66
C SER A 140 22.33 6.17 -13.30
N SER A 141 23.56 5.79 -12.98
CA SER A 141 23.98 5.47 -11.63
C SER A 141 23.80 6.71 -10.75
N ARG A 142 22.59 6.89 -10.19
CA ARG A 142 22.45 7.72 -9.00
C ARG A 142 23.02 6.93 -7.83
N SER A 143 24.29 7.19 -7.56
CA SER A 143 24.91 6.93 -6.27
C SER A 143 23.99 7.49 -5.18
N GLY A 144 23.28 6.58 -4.50
CA GLY A 144 22.48 6.93 -3.34
C GLY A 144 23.42 7.45 -2.27
N ARG A 145 23.22 8.72 -1.88
CA ARG A 145 23.86 9.30 -0.70
C ARG A 145 23.61 8.37 0.48
N VAL A 146 24.64 7.65 0.90
CA VAL A 146 24.74 7.06 2.23
C VAL A 146 24.97 8.23 3.17
N GLY A 147 23.94 8.59 3.94
CA GLY A 147 24.00 9.72 4.88
C GLY A 147 23.30 9.36 6.18
N LEU A 148 24.07 8.86 7.14
CA LEU A 148 24.04 9.10 8.59
C LEU A 148 22.75 9.62 9.29
N GLN A 149 21.54 9.15 8.94
CA GLN A 149 20.25 9.46 9.61
C GLN A 149 19.34 8.22 9.79
N GLY A 150 19.94 7.03 9.86
CA GLY A 150 19.28 5.73 9.58
C GLY A 150 18.01 5.37 10.37
N ASN A 151 17.70 6.08 11.46
CA ASN A 151 16.66 5.68 12.39
C ASN A 151 15.47 6.65 12.49
N LYS A 152 15.54 7.85 11.88
CA LYS A 152 14.45 8.84 11.93
C LYS A 152 13.19 8.32 11.24
N LEU A 153 13.33 7.66 10.09
CA LEU A 153 12.18 7.08 9.36
C LEU A 153 11.45 6.02 10.20
N ALA A 154 12.19 5.19 10.93
CA ALA A 154 11.57 4.18 11.79
C ALA A 154 10.80 4.83 12.94
N TRP A 155 11.38 5.85 13.57
CA TRP A 155 10.70 6.65 14.59
C TRP A 155 9.45 7.36 14.06
N ASP A 156 9.57 8.08 12.94
CA ASP A 156 8.44 8.77 12.30
C ASP A 156 7.30 7.78 11.93
N ARG A 157 7.63 6.55 11.53
CA ARG A 157 6.64 5.48 11.27
C ARG A 157 5.97 4.97 12.53
N LEU A 158 6.68 4.87 13.65
CA LEU A 158 6.08 4.56 14.95
C LEU A 158 5.07 5.64 15.34
N GLU A 159 5.44 6.91 15.17
CA GLU A 159 4.54 8.04 15.45
C GLU A 159 3.34 8.08 14.49
N ASP A 160 3.52 7.75 13.21
CA ASP A 160 2.39 7.59 12.28
C ASP A 160 1.40 6.52 12.75
N LEU A 161 1.88 5.38 13.29
CA LEU A 161 1.00 4.34 13.83
C LEU A 161 0.30 4.76 15.13
N ARG A 162 0.93 5.61 15.95
CA ARG A 162 0.28 6.23 17.12
C ARG A 162 -0.80 7.21 16.67
N LYS A 163 -0.47 8.05 15.69
CA LYS A 163 -1.40 9.02 15.11
C LYS A 163 -2.60 8.33 14.47
N LEU A 164 -2.38 7.26 13.72
CA LEU A 164 -3.45 6.47 13.11
C LEU A 164 -4.46 5.97 14.15
N VAL A 165 -3.96 5.44 15.27
CA VAL A 165 -4.81 4.98 16.39
C VAL A 165 -5.55 6.13 17.05
N GLN A 166 -4.91 7.30 17.19
CA GLN A 166 -5.59 8.50 17.67
C GLN A 166 -6.74 8.92 16.74
N LEU A 167 -6.53 8.91 15.42
CA LEU A 167 -7.55 9.27 14.43
C LEU A 167 -8.75 8.33 14.45
N ARG A 168 -8.53 7.05 14.75
CA ARG A 168 -9.56 6.02 14.85
C ARG A 168 -10.24 5.94 16.23
N GLY A 169 -9.81 6.74 17.21
CA GLY A 169 -10.34 6.70 18.57
C GLY A 169 -9.92 5.46 19.38
N GLY A 170 -8.86 4.76 18.96
CA GLY A 170 -8.39 3.53 19.59
C GLY A 170 -7.92 2.50 18.57
N VAL A 171 -7.43 1.35 19.07
CA VAL A 171 -7.04 0.24 18.21
C VAL A 171 -8.28 -0.61 17.90
N PRO A 172 -8.64 -0.78 16.61
CA PRO A 172 -9.76 -1.65 16.22
C PRO A 172 -9.62 -3.08 16.76
N GLU A 173 -10.76 -3.74 16.96
CA GLU A 173 -10.76 -5.13 17.38
C GLU A 173 -10.05 -6.01 16.32
N GLY A 174 -9.21 -6.95 16.78
CA GLY A 174 -8.37 -7.78 15.91
C GLY A 174 -7.03 -7.17 15.50
N GLU A 175 -6.83 -5.85 15.64
CA GLU A 175 -5.60 -5.17 15.20
C GLU A 175 -4.55 -4.95 16.31
N ARG A 176 -4.83 -5.39 17.54
CA ARG A 176 -3.93 -5.16 18.71
C ARG A 176 -2.54 -5.75 18.51
N MET A 177 -2.45 -7.01 18.09
CA MET A 177 -1.18 -7.68 17.84
C MET A 177 -0.45 -7.10 16.63
N LEU A 178 -1.18 -6.71 15.59
CA LEU A 178 -0.62 -6.04 14.41
C LEU A 178 0.02 -4.70 14.80
N ASN A 179 -0.68 -3.90 15.61
CA ASN A 179 -0.16 -2.65 16.16
C ASN A 179 1.08 -2.89 17.02
N LEU A 180 1.00 -3.82 17.98
CA LEU A 180 2.12 -4.13 18.88
C LEU A 180 3.37 -4.56 18.09
N PHE A 181 3.19 -5.50 17.17
CA PHE A 181 4.27 -6.02 16.33
C PHE A 181 4.98 -4.92 15.53
N TRP A 182 4.22 -4.11 14.78
CA TRP A 182 4.83 -3.09 13.92
C TRP A 182 5.44 -1.94 14.72
N ARG A 183 4.76 -1.47 15.78
CA ARG A 183 5.29 -0.43 16.67
C ARG A 183 6.59 -0.89 17.33
N LEU A 184 6.63 -2.11 17.84
CA LEU A 184 7.83 -2.68 18.46
C LEU A 184 8.95 -2.88 17.45
N ASN A 185 8.65 -3.37 16.24
CA ASN A 185 9.64 -3.49 15.17
C ASN A 185 10.25 -2.12 14.80
N PHE A 186 9.44 -1.06 14.73
CA PHE A 186 9.93 0.29 14.46
C PHE A 186 10.70 0.90 15.63
N LEU A 187 10.32 0.62 16.86
CA LEU A 187 11.06 1.01 18.06
C LEU A 187 12.45 0.34 18.11
N LEU A 188 12.55 -0.92 17.71
CA LEU A 188 13.82 -1.64 17.56
C LEU A 188 14.66 -1.08 16.40
N LEU A 189 14.04 -0.82 15.24
CA LEU A 189 14.73 -0.23 14.10
C LEU A 189 15.23 1.20 14.38
N SER A 190 14.49 1.98 15.17
CA SER A 190 14.90 3.34 15.55
C SER A 190 16.09 3.35 16.53
N GLY A 191 16.43 2.20 17.10
CA GLY A 191 17.47 2.07 18.12
C GLY A 191 17.08 2.63 19.49
N ALA A 192 15.81 3.03 19.68
CA ALA A 192 15.29 3.45 20.97
C ALA A 192 15.24 2.29 21.98
N THR A 193 15.21 1.04 21.48
CA THR A 193 15.34 -0.17 22.29
C THR A 193 16.22 -1.23 21.62
N ASN A 194 16.42 -2.35 22.30
CA ASN A 194 17.21 -3.49 21.85
C ASN A 194 16.56 -4.81 22.30
N ALA A 195 17.08 -5.94 21.82
CA ALA A 195 16.54 -7.26 22.10
C ALA A 195 16.44 -7.57 23.60
N ARG A 196 17.39 -7.09 24.44
CA ARG A 196 17.36 -7.34 25.90
C ARG A 196 16.16 -6.67 26.57
N GLN A 197 15.78 -5.49 26.10
CA GLN A 197 14.66 -4.71 26.65
C GLN A 197 13.34 -4.91 25.88
N MET A 198 13.36 -5.64 24.77
CA MET A 198 12.23 -5.77 23.85
C MET A 198 10.93 -6.19 24.54
N TYR A 199 10.96 -7.14 25.48
CA TYR A 199 9.75 -7.59 26.15
C TYR A 199 9.21 -6.60 27.18
N HIS A 200 10.08 -5.79 27.80
CA HIS A 200 9.66 -4.68 28.65
C HIS A 200 8.96 -3.60 27.82
N GLU A 201 9.54 -3.23 26.68
CA GLU A 201 8.92 -2.28 25.74
C GLU A 201 7.62 -2.83 25.14
N ALA A 202 7.57 -4.12 24.83
CA ALA A 202 6.36 -4.76 24.35
C ALA A 202 5.23 -4.68 25.39
N ALA A 203 5.53 -4.87 26.68
CA ALA A 203 4.56 -4.69 27.75
C ALA A 203 4.08 -3.24 27.88
N ALA A 204 4.97 -2.26 27.74
CA ALA A 204 4.61 -0.84 27.76
C ALA A 204 3.71 -0.47 26.55
N LEU A 205 4.09 -0.88 25.34
CA LEU A 205 3.31 -0.65 24.13
C LEU A 205 1.96 -1.37 24.16
N ALA A 206 1.89 -2.58 24.74
CA ALA A 206 0.63 -3.30 24.89
C ALA A 206 -0.35 -2.53 25.79
N LYS A 207 0.12 -1.97 26.90
CA LYS A 207 -0.68 -1.09 27.78
C LYS A 207 -1.12 0.20 27.09
N GLU A 208 -0.27 0.78 26.24
CA GLU A 208 -0.62 1.94 25.41
C GLU A 208 -1.75 1.59 24.42
N ILE A 209 -1.72 0.39 23.83
CA ILE A 209 -2.72 -0.10 22.88
C ILE A 209 -4.05 -0.37 23.58
N ASN A 210 -4.03 -1.08 24.70
CA ASN A 210 -5.18 -1.37 25.52
C ASN A 210 -4.70 -1.78 26.94
N PRO A 211 -5.05 -1.02 27.99
CA PRO A 211 -4.59 -1.29 29.36
C PRO A 211 -4.93 -2.68 29.90
N ASP A 212 -6.07 -3.24 29.48
CA ASP A 212 -6.58 -4.53 29.95
C ASP A 212 -6.11 -5.71 29.08
N TRP A 213 -5.33 -5.43 28.03
CA TRP A 213 -4.93 -6.46 27.08
C TRP A 213 -3.72 -7.25 27.58
N ASN A 214 -3.95 -8.54 27.83
CA ASN A 214 -2.90 -9.51 28.07
C ASN A 214 -2.54 -10.25 26.77
N TYR A 215 -1.36 -9.98 26.22
CA TYR A 215 -0.85 -10.63 25.01
C TYR A 215 0.08 -11.79 25.37
N ARG A 216 0.21 -12.78 24.48
CA ARG A 216 1.13 -13.91 24.69
C ARG A 216 2.51 -13.53 24.17
N THR A 217 3.50 -13.49 25.05
CA THR A 217 4.91 -13.20 24.72
C THR A 217 5.47 -14.09 23.61
N ALA A 218 5.02 -15.35 23.53
CA ALA A 218 5.43 -16.30 22.50
C ALA A 218 5.13 -15.81 21.06
N GLU A 219 4.12 -14.96 20.88
CA GLU A 219 3.76 -14.37 19.58
C GLU A 219 4.84 -13.39 19.06
N LEU A 220 5.73 -12.90 19.94
CA LEU A 220 6.83 -12.00 19.60
C LEU A 220 8.17 -12.72 19.43
N SER A 221 8.23 -14.04 19.62
CA SER A 221 9.48 -14.83 19.57
C SER A 221 10.26 -14.64 18.26
N THR A 222 9.58 -14.66 17.10
CA THR A 222 10.22 -14.43 15.80
C THR A 222 10.83 -13.03 15.71
N LEU A 223 10.11 -12.01 16.20
CA LEU A 223 10.62 -10.64 16.21
C LEU A 223 11.81 -10.51 17.18
N TYR A 224 11.80 -11.22 18.30
CA TYR A 224 12.91 -11.29 19.25
C TYR A 224 14.17 -11.90 18.64
N HIS A 225 14.06 -13.02 17.91
CA HIS A 225 15.20 -13.59 17.20
C HIS A 225 15.76 -12.63 16.15
N LYS A 226 14.88 -11.92 15.41
CA LYS A 226 15.29 -10.89 14.47
C LYS A 226 15.94 -9.69 15.14
N ALA A 227 15.45 -9.27 16.31
CA ALA A 227 16.05 -8.20 17.11
C ALA A 227 17.46 -8.59 17.56
N LYS A 228 17.66 -9.84 18.02
CA LYS A 228 18.98 -10.35 18.41
C LYS A 228 19.95 -10.33 17.23
N ALA A 229 19.54 -10.85 16.06
CA ALA A 229 20.34 -10.80 14.84
C ALA A 229 20.66 -9.35 14.41
N TYR A 230 19.68 -8.45 14.51
CA TYR A 230 19.88 -7.03 14.19
C TYR A 230 20.87 -6.35 15.15
N ASN A 231 20.77 -6.61 16.46
CA ASN A 231 21.73 -6.08 17.43
C ASN A 231 23.14 -6.67 17.26
N ALA A 232 23.25 -7.89 16.73
CA ALA A 232 24.53 -8.49 16.32
C ALA A 232 25.07 -7.93 14.99
N GLY A 233 24.34 -7.02 14.33
CA GLY A 233 24.75 -6.41 13.06
C GLY A 233 24.51 -7.30 11.84
N GLU A 234 23.78 -8.41 11.99
CA GLU A 234 23.48 -9.31 10.89
C GLU A 234 22.61 -8.65 9.83
N LYS A 235 22.86 -9.04 8.57
CA LYS A 235 22.11 -8.57 7.40
C LYS A 235 21.52 -9.76 6.66
N ILE A 236 20.28 -9.60 6.20
CA ILE A 236 19.58 -10.60 5.39
C ILE A 236 19.68 -10.19 3.93
N GLU A 237 20.04 -11.13 3.06
CA GLU A 237 19.97 -10.93 1.61
C GLU A 237 18.59 -11.30 1.07
N PHE A 238 17.97 -10.38 0.34
CA PHE A 238 16.68 -10.58 -0.29
C PHE A 238 16.64 -9.88 -1.65
N ASN A 239 16.33 -10.62 -2.71
CA ASN A 239 16.34 -10.12 -4.10
C ASN A 239 17.67 -9.40 -4.48
N GLY A 240 18.81 -9.98 -4.09
CA GLY A 240 20.15 -9.45 -4.37
C GLY A 240 20.48 -8.15 -3.64
N LYS A 241 19.73 -7.80 -2.58
CA LYS A 241 19.97 -6.62 -1.74
C LYS A 241 20.09 -7.03 -0.28
N LYS A 242 20.99 -6.37 0.44
CA LYS A 242 21.19 -6.57 1.88
C LYS A 242 20.26 -5.65 2.68
N TYR A 243 19.53 -6.22 3.62
CA TYR A 243 18.63 -5.52 4.54
C TYR A 243 19.04 -5.80 5.99
N PRO A 244 18.66 -4.93 6.94
CA PRO A 244 18.64 -5.27 8.36
C PRO A 244 17.89 -6.58 8.63
N ALA A 245 18.24 -7.28 9.71
CA ALA A 245 17.54 -8.51 10.09
C ALA A 245 16.06 -8.28 10.51
N LEU A 246 15.75 -7.08 11.02
CA LEU A 246 14.39 -6.60 11.32
C LEU A 246 13.56 -6.32 10.06
N TYR A 247 12.25 -6.21 10.22
CA TYR A 247 11.34 -5.99 9.10
C TYR A 247 11.40 -4.55 8.59
N THR A 248 11.70 -4.36 7.32
CA THR A 248 11.77 -3.05 6.66
C THR A 248 10.67 -2.91 5.59
N PRO A 249 9.40 -2.69 5.99
CA PRO A 249 8.27 -2.70 5.07
C PRO A 249 8.28 -1.49 4.13
N ARG A 250 7.68 -1.67 2.96
CA ARG A 250 7.31 -0.56 2.07
C ARG A 250 6.05 0.12 2.61
N ASN A 251 5.82 1.38 2.21
CA ASN A 251 4.59 2.10 2.58
C ASN A 251 3.34 1.32 2.17
N ASP A 252 3.29 0.80 0.93
CA ASP A 252 2.19 -0.03 0.44
C ASP A 252 1.89 -1.23 1.36
N THR A 253 2.92 -1.82 2.00
CA THR A 253 2.71 -2.93 2.95
C THR A 253 1.97 -2.47 4.20
N LEU A 254 2.35 -1.33 4.76
CA LEU A 254 1.71 -0.77 5.96
C LEU A 254 0.31 -0.24 5.66
N ILE A 255 0.14 0.48 4.55
CA ILE A 255 -1.17 1.00 4.11
C ILE A 255 -2.17 -0.16 3.96
N ASN A 256 -1.78 -1.26 3.32
CA ASN A 256 -2.65 -2.41 3.17
C ASN A 256 -2.88 -3.16 4.49
N ALA A 257 -1.84 -3.34 5.31
CA ALA A 257 -1.96 -4.06 6.58
C ALA A 257 -2.90 -3.35 7.56
N PHE A 258 -2.83 -2.03 7.63
CA PHE A 258 -3.65 -1.21 8.53
C PHE A 258 -4.89 -0.62 7.85
N ARG A 259 -5.14 -0.93 6.56
CA ARG A 259 -6.23 -0.36 5.76
C ARG A 259 -6.29 1.17 5.87
N ILE A 260 -5.14 1.82 5.70
CA ILE A 260 -5.04 3.27 5.88
C ILE A 260 -5.72 3.97 4.71
N THR A 261 -6.75 4.77 5.00
CA THR A 261 -7.52 5.48 3.98
C THR A 261 -6.72 6.66 3.42
N ASP A 262 -7.14 7.20 2.27
CA ASP A 262 -6.48 8.38 1.70
C ASP A 262 -6.60 9.60 2.61
N ASP A 263 -7.74 9.77 3.29
CA ASP A 263 -7.95 10.85 4.27
C ASP A 263 -7.03 10.72 5.50
N GLU A 264 -6.83 9.49 5.98
CA GLU A 264 -5.87 9.21 7.04
C GLU A 264 -4.44 9.51 6.58
N GLN A 265 -4.06 9.07 5.38
CA GLN A 265 -2.71 9.30 4.82
C GLN A 265 -2.34 10.78 4.76
N VAL A 266 -3.30 11.69 4.48
CA VAL A 266 -3.07 13.14 4.47
C VAL A 266 -2.55 13.64 5.82
N GLN A 267 -2.94 13.00 6.92
CA GLN A 267 -2.55 13.37 8.29
C GLN A 267 -1.29 12.66 8.78
N LEU A 268 -0.78 11.66 8.07
CA LEU A 268 0.43 10.92 8.40
C LEU A 268 1.68 11.57 7.79
N GLN A 269 2.82 11.42 8.44
CA GLN A 269 4.09 12.01 8.02
C GLN A 269 4.80 11.19 6.93
N THR A 270 4.84 9.87 7.08
CA THR A 270 5.69 8.97 6.27
C THR A 270 4.94 7.81 5.61
N ILE A 271 3.93 7.24 6.26
CA ILE A 271 3.14 6.12 5.72
C ILE A 271 2.09 6.67 4.75
N VAL A 272 2.56 7.07 3.57
CA VAL A 272 1.74 7.64 2.49
C VAL A 272 1.96 6.91 1.18
N SER A 273 0.91 6.89 0.35
CA SER A 273 0.97 6.37 -1.01
C SER A 273 1.90 7.22 -1.89
N LYS A 274 2.24 6.69 -3.06
CA LYS A 274 2.99 7.45 -4.08
C LYS A 274 2.22 8.65 -4.59
N ASP A 275 0.89 8.60 -4.57
CA ASP A 275 0.03 9.65 -5.12
C ASP A 275 -0.01 10.82 -4.16
N GLU A 276 -0.20 10.54 -2.87
CA GLU A 276 -0.12 11.54 -1.81
C GLU A 276 1.29 12.15 -1.71
N SER A 277 2.35 11.35 -1.82
CA SER A 277 3.72 11.85 -1.85
C SER A 277 3.95 12.82 -3.03
N ARG A 278 3.42 12.50 -4.22
CA ARG A 278 3.47 13.37 -5.41
C ARG A 278 2.65 14.65 -5.22
N ARG A 279 1.48 14.57 -4.59
CA ARG A 279 0.64 15.73 -4.26
C ARG A 279 1.39 16.72 -3.35
N ARG A 280 1.96 16.23 -2.25
CA ARG A 280 2.76 17.04 -1.31
C ARG A 280 3.97 17.69 -1.98
N ASP A 281 4.68 16.94 -2.83
CA ASP A 281 5.83 17.50 -3.55
C ASP A 281 5.43 18.61 -4.53
N LYS A 282 4.30 18.43 -5.23
CA LYS A 282 3.73 19.46 -6.10
C LYS A 282 3.37 20.71 -5.31
N GLU A 283 2.70 20.58 -4.17
CA GLU A 283 2.34 21.70 -3.31
C GLU A 283 3.56 22.44 -2.77
N ARG A 284 4.54 21.70 -2.21
CA ARG A 284 5.81 22.27 -1.75
C ARG A 284 6.53 23.04 -2.86
N LYS A 285 6.58 22.49 -4.08
CA LYS A 285 7.21 23.18 -5.23
C LYS A 285 6.43 24.41 -5.66
N LEU A 286 5.10 24.38 -5.61
CA LEU A 286 4.27 25.56 -5.89
C LEU A 286 4.53 26.65 -4.86
N GLU A 287 4.61 26.30 -3.58
CA GLU A 287 4.86 27.25 -2.50
C GLU A 287 6.27 27.84 -2.57
N GLN A 288 7.29 27.00 -2.82
CA GLN A 288 8.65 27.47 -3.07
C GLN A 288 8.73 28.46 -4.25
N ARG A 289 7.99 28.18 -5.34
CA ARG A 289 7.92 29.07 -6.49
C ARG A 289 7.25 30.40 -6.15
N ARG A 290 6.18 30.40 -5.35
CA ARG A 290 5.52 31.62 -4.87
C ARG A 290 6.46 32.44 -3.98
N ALA A 291 7.11 31.79 -3.01
CA ALA A 291 8.06 32.42 -2.09
C ALA A 291 9.28 33.01 -2.83
N SER A 292 9.71 32.40 -3.93
CA SER A 292 10.79 32.89 -4.80
C SER A 292 10.36 33.99 -5.77
N GLY A 293 9.16 34.58 -5.59
CA GLY A 293 8.69 35.72 -6.36
C GLY A 293 8.22 35.41 -7.78
N MET A 294 7.87 34.14 -8.08
CA MET A 294 7.29 33.79 -9.38
C MET A 294 5.95 34.49 -9.54
N GLN A 295 5.88 35.45 -10.47
CA GLN A 295 4.64 36.13 -10.85
C GLN A 295 3.53 35.10 -11.07
N SER A 296 2.37 35.37 -10.49
CA SER A 296 1.19 34.53 -10.71
C SER A 296 0.91 34.41 -12.21
N ARG A 297 0.30 33.31 -12.64
CA ARG A 297 -0.07 33.14 -14.06
C ARG A 297 -0.95 34.30 -14.57
N ALA A 298 -1.73 34.91 -13.69
CA ALA A 298 -2.53 36.10 -13.97
C ALA A 298 -1.64 37.33 -14.22
N GLU A 299 -0.68 37.62 -13.34
CA GLU A 299 0.27 38.74 -13.50
C GLU A 299 1.18 38.56 -14.72
N TYR A 300 1.63 37.33 -14.97
CA TYR A 300 2.40 37.01 -16.18
C TYR A 300 1.58 37.29 -17.44
N LYS A 301 0.32 36.82 -17.49
CA LYS A 301 -0.60 37.09 -18.61
C LYS A 301 -0.89 38.60 -18.75
N LEU A 302 -1.06 39.32 -17.65
CA LEU A 302 -1.32 40.76 -17.65
C LEU A 302 -0.11 41.53 -18.17
N THR A 303 1.09 41.17 -17.72
CA THR A 303 2.36 41.75 -18.17
C THR A 303 2.59 41.46 -19.66
N ALA A 304 2.33 40.23 -20.11
CA ALA A 304 2.39 39.86 -21.52
C ALA A 304 1.38 40.64 -22.37
N LYS A 305 0.14 40.84 -21.86
CA LYS A 305 -0.90 41.63 -22.54
C LYS A 305 -0.49 43.10 -22.64
N LYS A 306 0.04 43.70 -21.56
CA LYS A 306 0.57 45.08 -21.56
C LYS A 306 1.71 45.24 -22.56
N ARG A 307 2.68 44.33 -22.56
CA ARG A 307 3.80 44.33 -23.53
C ARG A 307 3.29 44.25 -24.97
N ARG A 308 2.29 43.39 -25.23
CA ARG A 308 1.66 43.28 -26.54
C ARG A 308 0.99 44.58 -26.98
N LEU A 309 0.19 45.20 -26.11
CA LEU A 309 -0.46 46.49 -26.41
C LEU A 309 0.57 47.59 -26.71
N HIS A 310 1.63 47.66 -25.91
CA HIS A 310 2.70 48.65 -26.09
C HIS A 310 3.48 48.41 -27.41
N ALA A 311 3.73 47.15 -27.76
CA ALA A 311 4.32 46.80 -29.05
C ALA A 311 3.41 47.22 -30.23
N VAL A 312 2.10 47.01 -30.13
CA VAL A 312 1.12 47.44 -31.14
C VAL A 312 1.13 48.96 -31.32
N GLN A 313 1.17 49.72 -30.22
CA GLN A 313 1.19 51.18 -30.24
C GLN A 313 2.47 51.76 -30.85
N LEU A 314 3.64 51.22 -30.47
CA LEU A 314 4.91 51.61 -31.09
C LEU A 314 4.94 51.24 -32.58
N LYS A 315 4.28 50.13 -32.96
CA LYS A 315 4.21 49.73 -34.36
C LYS A 315 3.32 50.67 -35.18
N SER A 316 2.20 51.16 -34.64
CA SER A 316 1.34 52.14 -35.32
C SER A 316 2.01 53.51 -35.50
N GLN A 317 3.01 53.84 -34.67
CA GLN A 317 3.83 55.04 -34.80
C GLN A 317 4.95 54.90 -35.86
N GLY A 318 5.05 53.76 -36.56
CA GLY A 318 5.98 53.55 -37.66
C GLY A 318 7.34 52.94 -37.26
N PHE A 319 7.56 52.62 -35.99
CA PHE A 319 8.84 52.04 -35.56
C PHE A 319 9.08 50.62 -36.11
N LYS A 320 10.37 50.31 -36.37
CA LYS A 320 10.81 48.98 -36.82
C LYS A 320 10.82 47.96 -35.67
N TYR A 321 10.81 46.67 -35.99
CA TYR A 321 10.69 45.62 -34.98
C TYR A 321 11.92 45.53 -34.06
N GLU A 322 13.10 45.87 -34.57
CA GLU A 322 14.35 45.91 -33.79
C GLU A 322 14.25 46.95 -32.67
N TYR A 323 13.76 48.15 -33.00
CA TYR A 323 13.56 49.23 -32.05
C TYR A 323 12.53 48.87 -30.95
N ILE A 324 11.42 48.23 -31.33
CA ILE A 324 10.39 47.79 -30.38
C ILE A 324 10.93 46.71 -29.43
N ALA A 325 11.72 45.77 -29.96
CA ALA A 325 12.35 44.69 -29.20
C ALA A 325 13.32 45.25 -28.15
N GLU A 326 14.17 46.20 -28.54
CA GLU A 326 15.09 46.90 -27.65
C GLU A 326 14.35 47.69 -26.57
N ARG A 327 13.33 48.47 -26.96
CA ARG A 327 12.54 49.31 -26.03
C ARG A 327 11.78 48.50 -24.99
N LEU A 328 11.27 47.32 -25.38
CA LEU A 328 10.53 46.42 -24.49
C LEU A 328 11.42 45.36 -23.81
N LYS A 329 12.72 45.34 -24.11
CA LYS A 329 13.70 44.35 -23.64
C LYS A 329 13.25 42.90 -23.86
N ILE A 330 12.77 42.61 -25.08
CA ILE A 330 12.33 41.27 -25.51
C ILE A 330 12.94 40.92 -26.87
N SER A 331 12.91 39.65 -27.28
CA SER A 331 13.47 39.26 -28.58
C SER A 331 12.62 39.77 -29.76
N VAL A 332 13.28 40.03 -30.89
CA VAL A 332 12.62 40.44 -32.15
C VAL A 332 11.57 39.41 -32.59
N ASP A 333 11.83 38.11 -32.41
CA ASP A 333 10.87 37.06 -32.73
C ASP A 333 9.64 37.09 -31.82
N THR A 334 9.81 37.45 -30.55
CA THR A 334 8.68 37.65 -29.63
C THR A 334 7.79 38.80 -30.12
N VAL A 335 8.39 39.91 -30.55
CA VAL A 335 7.65 41.04 -31.13
C VAL A 335 6.91 40.61 -32.40
N LYS A 336 7.57 39.93 -33.34
CA LYS A 336 6.95 39.42 -34.58
C LYS A 336 5.77 38.48 -34.27
N SER A 337 5.88 37.65 -33.23
CA SER A 337 4.82 36.73 -32.82
C SER A 337 3.53 37.44 -32.38
N TYR A 338 3.62 38.66 -31.85
CA TYR A 338 2.46 39.44 -31.41
C TYR A 338 1.55 39.89 -32.57
N PHE A 339 2.10 39.95 -33.79
CA PHE A 339 1.43 40.39 -35.01
C PHE A 339 1.15 39.26 -36.00
N ARG A 340 1.64 38.04 -35.74
CA ARG A 340 1.21 36.86 -36.49
C ARG A 340 -0.26 36.58 -36.17
N LYS A 341 -1.12 36.52 -37.21
CA LYS A 341 -2.49 36.01 -37.05
C LYS A 341 -2.39 34.60 -36.48
N LYS A 342 -3.12 34.33 -35.40
CA LYS A 342 -3.38 32.95 -35.00
C LYS A 342 -4.25 32.34 -36.10
N VAL A 343 -3.72 31.33 -36.79
CA VAL A 343 -4.51 30.39 -37.58
C VAL A 343 -5.29 29.52 -36.60
#